data_AF-A0A229R8K7-F1
#
_entry.id   AF-A0A229R8K7-F1
#
_cell.length_a   1.000
_cell.length_b   1.000
_cell.length_c   1.000
_cell.angle_alpha   90.00
_cell.angle_beta   90.00
_cell.angle_gamma   90.00
#
_symmetry.space_group_name_H-M   'P 1'
#
loop_
_entity.id
_entity.type
_entity.pdbx_description
1 polymer ?
#
loop_
_entity_poly.entity_id
_entity_poly.type
_entity_poly.pdbx_seq_one_letter_code
_entity_poly.pdbx_strand_id
1 'polypeptide(L)'
;MHTDLVKQVHELTQPQAHALRDAINLRRRLLNDATNALYAAQVTVGARVSIRDNLNPARYRGLSGTVQAKNGKHATVLLDEASTDKLASQTGRNRIWMPEGTTRHPLDGIPVEALEVRDTPDGFGELAKFVINEAAPEELTSVDAARKQRLHDLAADIGEGDPVMVTDVTPQFLAGLTGAVKSVDTREGTCLVLLDENSTKQLRLEYSPRYPVEDGVTNFPLRLRFNQILLTAGL
;
A
#
# COMPACT_ATOMS: atom_id res chain seq x y z
N MET A 1 -33.13 -24.64 5.32
CA MET A 1 -33.03 -23.73 4.16
C MET A 1 -32.10 -24.24 3.07
N HIS A 2 -30.87 -24.70 3.35
CA HIS A 2 -29.94 -25.14 2.29
C HIS A 2 -30.42 -26.32 1.42
N THR A 3 -31.15 -27.28 2.00
CA THR A 3 -31.66 -28.47 1.28
C THR A 3 -32.74 -28.17 0.25
N ASP A 4 -33.44 -27.04 0.39
CA ASP A 4 -34.52 -26.62 -0.52
C ASP A 4 -33.98 -25.95 -1.78
N LEU A 5 -32.92 -25.15 -1.62
CA LEU A 5 -32.23 -24.50 -2.74
C LEU A 5 -31.56 -25.51 -3.68
N VAL A 6 -31.00 -26.59 -3.13
CA VAL A 6 -30.38 -27.65 -3.94
C VAL A 6 -31.43 -28.43 -4.74
N LYS A 7 -32.64 -28.63 -4.22
CA LYS A 7 -33.75 -29.23 -4.97
C LYS A 7 -34.21 -28.34 -6.12
N GLN A 8 -34.35 -27.03 -5.89
CA GLN A 8 -34.70 -26.06 -6.94
C GLN A 8 -33.69 -26.04 -8.10
N VAL A 9 -32.40 -26.30 -7.82
CA VAL A 9 -31.37 -26.42 -8.88
C VAL A 9 -31.62 -27.63 -9.80
N HIS A 10 -32.16 -28.73 -9.28
CA HIS A 10 -32.45 -29.93 -10.09
C HIS A 10 -33.65 -29.74 -11.02
N GLU A 11 -34.50 -28.76 -10.75
CA GLU A 11 -35.69 -28.43 -11.54
C GLU A 11 -35.41 -27.36 -12.61
N LEU A 12 -34.17 -26.83 -12.70
CA LEU A 12 -33.81 -25.80 -13.66
C LEU A 12 -33.74 -26.34 -15.09
N THR A 13 -34.26 -25.54 -16.03
CA THR A 13 -34.01 -25.75 -17.46
C THR A 13 -32.54 -25.50 -17.81
N GLN A 14 -32.06 -26.05 -18.93
CA GLN A 14 -30.67 -25.86 -19.36
C GLN A 14 -30.26 -24.36 -19.48
N PRO A 15 -31.06 -23.45 -20.06
CA PRO A 15 -30.73 -22.03 -20.08
C PRO A 15 -30.62 -21.40 -18.67
N GLN A 16 -31.51 -21.78 -17.75
CA GLN A 16 -31.45 -21.31 -16.36
C GLN A 16 -30.22 -21.84 -15.62
N ALA A 17 -29.82 -23.08 -15.87
CA ALA A 17 -28.59 -23.65 -15.33
C ALA A 17 -27.33 -22.91 -15.84
N HIS A 18 -27.31 -22.50 -17.11
CA HIS A 18 -26.24 -21.64 -17.65
C HIS A 18 -26.22 -20.27 -16.99
N ALA A 19 -27.38 -19.60 -16.89
CA ALA A 19 -27.48 -18.31 -16.19
C ALA A 19 -27.05 -18.40 -14.72
N LEU A 20 -27.41 -19.49 -14.03
CA LEU A 20 -26.97 -19.73 -12.66
C LEU A 20 -25.45 -19.94 -12.57
N ARG A 21 -24.85 -20.67 -13.51
CA ARG A 21 -23.38 -20.82 -13.59
C ARG A 21 -22.71 -19.45 -13.73
N ASP A 22 -23.23 -18.58 -14.57
CA ASP A 22 -22.69 -17.23 -14.76
C ASP A 22 -22.83 -16.39 -13.49
N ALA A 23 -23.97 -16.46 -12.81
CA ALA A 23 -24.19 -15.83 -11.52
C ALA A 23 -23.23 -16.35 -10.43
N ILE A 24 -22.98 -17.66 -10.37
CA ILE A 24 -22.02 -18.28 -9.44
C ILE A 24 -20.60 -17.79 -9.73
N ASN A 25 -20.20 -17.76 -11.01
CA ASN A 25 -18.88 -17.27 -11.41
C ASN A 25 -18.70 -15.80 -11.08
N LEU A 26 -19.72 -14.97 -11.33
CA LEU A 26 -19.72 -13.55 -10.96
C LEU A 26 -19.58 -13.40 -9.45
N ARG A 27 -20.34 -14.15 -8.65
CA ARG A 27 -20.25 -14.10 -7.19
C ARG A 27 -18.86 -14.49 -6.68
N ARG A 28 -18.24 -15.54 -7.25
CA ARG A 28 -16.87 -15.93 -6.91
C ARG A 28 -15.87 -14.82 -7.19
N ARG A 29 -16.00 -14.12 -8.33
CA ARG A 29 -15.13 -12.97 -8.65
C ARG A 29 -15.30 -11.85 -7.64
N LEU A 30 -16.55 -11.44 -7.35
CA LEU A 30 -16.82 -10.37 -6.38
C LEU A 30 -16.30 -10.71 -4.97
N LEU A 31 -16.40 -11.96 -4.53
CA LEU A 31 -15.84 -12.40 -3.25
C LEU A 31 -14.31 -12.33 -3.23
N ASN A 32 -13.65 -12.72 -4.33
CA ASN A 32 -12.21 -12.60 -4.46
C ASN A 32 -11.78 -11.13 -4.48
N ASP A 33 -12.48 -10.28 -5.23
CA ASP A 33 -12.20 -8.85 -5.31
C ASP A 33 -12.36 -8.17 -3.95
N ALA A 34 -13.43 -8.48 -3.22
CA ALA A 34 -13.65 -7.97 -1.86
C ALA A 34 -12.54 -8.45 -0.89
N THR A 35 -12.13 -9.71 -0.99
CA THR A 35 -11.04 -10.27 -0.18
C THR A 35 -9.71 -9.58 -0.50
N ASN A 36 -9.38 -9.38 -1.77
CA ASN A 36 -8.18 -8.68 -2.20
C ASN A 36 -8.20 -7.20 -1.78
N ALA A 37 -9.37 -6.55 -1.87
CA ALA A 37 -9.55 -5.19 -1.39
C ALA A 37 -9.31 -5.08 0.12
N LEU A 38 -9.74 -6.07 0.90
CA LEU A 38 -9.50 -6.09 2.35
C LEU A 38 -8.01 -6.16 2.68
N TYR A 39 -7.29 -7.10 2.07
CA TYR A 39 -5.84 -7.19 2.24
C TYR A 39 -5.16 -5.90 1.79
N ALA A 40 -5.55 -5.36 0.64
CA ALA A 40 -4.98 -4.13 0.11
C ALA A 40 -5.25 -2.89 0.98
N ALA A 41 -6.41 -2.85 1.65
CA ALA A 41 -6.80 -1.76 2.55
C ALA A 41 -6.02 -1.80 3.88
N GLN A 42 -5.71 -3.00 4.38
CA GLN A 42 -4.95 -3.17 5.62
C GLN A 42 -3.49 -2.74 5.47
N VAL A 43 -2.91 -2.92 4.28
CA VAL A 43 -1.50 -2.61 4.02
C VAL A 43 -1.28 -1.10 4.00
N THR A 44 -0.63 -0.62 5.05
CA THR A 44 -0.17 0.76 5.24
C THR A 44 1.35 0.81 5.20
N VAL A 45 1.92 1.98 4.91
CA VAL A 45 3.37 2.19 5.00
C VAL A 45 3.80 2.08 6.45
N GLY A 46 4.94 1.44 6.70
CA GLY A 46 5.44 1.16 8.04
C GLY A 46 4.84 -0.09 8.68
N ALA A 47 3.80 -0.67 8.10
CA ALA A 47 3.24 -1.92 8.58
C ALA A 47 4.22 -3.08 8.39
N ARG A 48 4.32 -3.96 9.40
CA ARG A 48 4.98 -5.25 9.22
C ARG A 48 4.06 -6.20 8.47
N VAL A 49 4.61 -6.80 7.42
CA VAL A 49 3.89 -7.66 6.49
C VAL A 49 4.62 -8.97 6.27
N SER A 50 3.85 -10.00 5.92
CA SER A 50 4.37 -11.22 5.29
C SER A 50 3.77 -11.42 3.90
N ILE A 51 4.61 -11.86 2.97
CA ILE A 51 4.20 -12.21 1.62
C ILE A 51 3.49 -13.56 1.66
N ARG A 52 2.24 -13.59 1.20
CA ARG A 52 1.39 -14.78 1.15
C ARG A 52 1.91 -15.81 0.15
N ASP A 53 1.46 -17.04 0.34
CA ASP A 53 1.86 -18.19 -0.49
C ASP A 53 1.27 -18.17 -1.92
N ASN A 54 0.43 -17.19 -2.25
CA ASN A 54 -0.19 -17.05 -3.55
C ASN A 54 0.67 -16.28 -4.58
N LEU A 55 1.83 -15.75 -4.18
CA LEU A 55 2.69 -14.99 -5.09
C LEU A 55 3.56 -15.89 -5.98
N ASN A 56 3.78 -15.46 -7.22
CA ASN A 56 4.74 -16.04 -8.14
C ASN A 56 5.77 -14.95 -8.51
N PRO A 57 7.09 -15.16 -8.40
CA PRO A 57 7.83 -16.38 -8.03
C PRO A 57 7.58 -16.92 -6.62
N ALA A 58 7.54 -18.26 -6.48
CA ALA A 58 7.35 -18.94 -5.19
C ALA A 58 8.42 -18.62 -4.13
N ARG A 59 9.53 -18.06 -4.58
CA ARG A 59 10.70 -17.69 -3.79
C ARG A 59 10.43 -16.54 -2.81
N TYR A 60 9.41 -15.73 -3.10
CA TYR A 60 8.99 -14.61 -2.25
C TYR A 60 8.00 -15.04 -1.16
N ARG A 61 7.50 -16.28 -1.22
CA ARG A 61 6.47 -16.77 -0.30
C ARG A 61 7.02 -16.91 1.12
N GLY A 62 6.25 -16.40 2.08
CA GLY A 62 6.59 -16.42 3.50
C GLY A 62 7.78 -15.54 3.87
N LEU A 63 8.24 -14.64 2.98
CA LEU A 63 9.18 -13.58 3.36
C LEU A 63 8.43 -12.51 4.16
N SER A 64 9.08 -11.96 5.17
CA SER A 64 8.55 -10.88 5.99
C SER A 64 9.42 -9.63 5.91
N GLY A 65 8.79 -8.50 6.20
CA GLY A 65 9.44 -7.20 6.13
C GLY A 65 8.51 -6.07 6.54
N THR A 66 8.98 -4.85 6.31
CA THR A 66 8.23 -3.61 6.57
C THR A 66 7.92 -2.93 5.25
N VAL A 67 6.68 -2.47 5.07
CA VAL A 67 6.29 -1.73 3.86
C VAL A 67 6.98 -0.37 3.86
N GLN A 68 7.91 -0.15 2.93
CA GLN A 68 8.57 1.13 2.76
C GLN A 68 7.76 2.06 1.88
N ALA A 69 7.20 1.57 0.77
CA ALA A 69 6.43 2.40 -0.14
C ALA A 69 5.23 1.64 -0.68
N LYS A 70 4.19 2.38 -1.11
CA LYS A 70 2.98 1.85 -1.72
C LYS A 70 2.62 2.68 -2.95
N ASN A 71 2.73 2.07 -4.12
CA ASN A 71 2.47 2.66 -5.42
C ASN A 71 1.20 2.05 -6.02
N GLY A 72 0.05 2.45 -5.46
CA GLY A 72 -1.27 1.96 -5.87
C GLY A 72 -1.45 0.47 -5.60
N LYS A 73 -1.24 -0.37 -6.64
CA LYS A 73 -1.41 -1.83 -6.59
C LYS A 73 -0.16 -2.60 -6.17
N HIS A 74 1.00 -1.95 -6.13
CA HIS A 74 2.26 -2.55 -5.74
C HIS A 74 2.84 -1.85 -4.51
N ALA A 75 3.67 -2.55 -3.77
CA ALA A 75 4.40 -2.05 -2.62
C ALA A 75 5.87 -2.46 -2.69
N THR A 76 6.71 -1.62 -2.12
CA THR A 76 8.12 -1.91 -1.86
C THR A 76 8.24 -2.33 -0.40
N VAL A 77 8.75 -3.54 -0.15
CA VAL A 77 8.89 -4.13 1.18
C VAL A 77 10.37 -4.25 1.52
N LEU A 78 10.80 -3.61 2.60
CA LEU A 78 12.12 -3.84 3.17
C LEU A 78 12.09 -5.15 3.95
N LEU A 79 12.77 -6.17 3.42
CA LEU A 79 12.83 -7.47 4.06
C LEU A 79 13.57 -7.40 5.39
N ASP A 80 13.13 -8.22 6.36
CA ASP A 80 13.92 -8.46 7.56
C ASP A 80 15.19 -9.26 7.25
N GLU A 81 16.11 -9.32 8.21
CA GLU A 81 17.42 -9.98 8.02
C GLU A 81 17.26 -11.46 7.69
N ALA A 82 16.38 -12.18 8.39
CA ALA A 82 16.11 -13.59 8.13
C ALA A 82 15.53 -13.85 6.73
N SER A 83 14.63 -12.99 6.25
CA SER A 83 14.04 -13.08 4.91
C SER A 83 15.03 -12.67 3.82
N THR A 84 15.90 -11.70 4.12
CA THR A 84 17.00 -11.29 3.24
C THR A 84 17.98 -12.45 3.06
N ASP A 85 18.38 -13.13 4.14
CA ASP A 85 19.24 -14.31 4.10
C ASP A 85 18.57 -15.48 3.37
N LYS A 86 17.28 -15.69 3.60
CA LYS A 86 16.50 -16.72 2.89
C LYS A 86 16.43 -16.45 1.39
N LEU A 87 16.35 -15.18 0.99
CA LEU A 87 16.33 -14.77 -0.42
C LEU A 87 17.73 -14.84 -1.04
N ALA A 88 18.77 -14.49 -0.29
CA ALA A 88 20.18 -14.56 -0.71
C ALA A 88 20.70 -16.00 -0.86
N SER A 89 20.24 -16.92 0.00
CA SER A 89 20.62 -18.34 -0.01
C SER A 89 19.96 -19.15 -1.15
N GLN A 90 19.01 -18.58 -1.88
CA GLN A 90 18.43 -19.23 -3.05
C GLN A 90 19.44 -19.29 -4.20
N THR A 91 19.81 -20.52 -4.54
CA THR A 91 20.72 -20.83 -5.64
C THR A 91 19.93 -21.15 -6.92
N GLY A 92 20.34 -20.61 -8.07
CA GLY A 92 19.73 -20.92 -9.37
C GLY A 92 19.80 -19.80 -10.42
N ARG A 93 19.25 -20.06 -11.61
CA ARG A 93 19.24 -19.13 -12.76
C ARG A 93 18.51 -17.81 -12.51
N ASN A 94 17.61 -17.76 -11.53
CA ASN A 94 16.82 -16.58 -11.20
C ASN A 94 17.28 -15.92 -9.89
N ARG A 95 18.56 -16.07 -9.52
CA ARG A 95 19.14 -15.41 -8.34
C ARG A 95 18.99 -13.89 -8.47
N ILE A 96 18.49 -13.26 -7.41
CA ILE A 96 18.48 -11.80 -7.33
C ILE A 96 19.91 -11.38 -6.96
N TRP A 97 20.47 -10.48 -7.76
CA TRP A 97 21.76 -9.90 -7.44
C TRP A 97 21.61 -9.04 -6.19
N MET A 98 22.43 -9.33 -5.18
CA MET A 98 22.48 -8.58 -3.93
C MET A 98 23.95 -8.21 -3.68
N PRO A 99 24.24 -6.95 -3.33
CA PRO A 99 25.58 -6.57 -2.87
C PRO A 99 26.02 -7.40 -1.67
N GLU A 100 27.31 -7.73 -1.59
CA GLU A 100 27.87 -8.42 -0.43
C GLU A 100 27.66 -7.58 0.85
N GLY A 101 27.22 -8.24 1.93
CA GLY A 101 26.93 -7.57 3.21
C GLY A 101 25.55 -6.91 3.30
N THR A 102 24.65 -7.11 2.35
CA THR A 102 23.26 -6.60 2.43
C THR A 102 22.51 -7.30 3.57
N THR A 103 22.24 -6.59 4.67
CA THR A 103 21.48 -7.11 5.81
C THR A 103 19.96 -7.01 5.61
N ARG A 104 19.50 -5.98 4.91
CA ARG A 104 18.08 -5.77 4.58
C ARG A 104 17.94 -5.39 3.13
N HIS A 105 17.19 -6.20 2.37
CA HIS A 105 17.00 -5.96 0.94
C HIS A 105 15.63 -5.35 0.66
N PRO A 106 15.55 -4.20 -0.07
CA PRO A 106 14.29 -3.67 -0.53
C PRO A 106 13.77 -4.51 -1.71
N LEU A 107 12.57 -5.07 -1.56
CA LEU A 107 11.89 -5.85 -2.59
C LEU A 107 10.77 -5.01 -3.19
N ASP A 108 10.94 -4.62 -4.45
CA ASP A 108 9.97 -3.79 -5.17
C ASP A 108 8.97 -4.62 -5.99
N GLY A 109 7.83 -4.00 -6.32
CA GLY A 109 6.83 -4.57 -7.22
C GLY A 109 5.94 -5.64 -6.61
N ILE A 110 5.84 -5.72 -5.28
CA ILE A 110 5.02 -6.74 -4.61
C ILE A 110 3.54 -6.31 -4.64
N PRO A 111 2.63 -7.12 -5.21
CA PRO A 111 1.20 -6.81 -5.20
C PRO A 111 0.69 -6.65 -3.77
N VAL A 112 -0.02 -5.56 -3.49
CA VAL A 112 -0.49 -5.25 -2.13
C VAL A 112 -1.46 -6.33 -1.61
N GLU A 113 -2.24 -6.94 -2.49
CA GLU A 113 -3.14 -8.07 -2.17
C GLU A 113 -2.42 -9.38 -1.76
N ALA A 114 -1.13 -9.48 -2.07
CA ALA A 114 -0.28 -10.59 -1.67
C ALA A 114 0.40 -10.35 -0.31
N LEU A 115 0.17 -9.20 0.32
CA LEU A 115 0.72 -8.87 1.63
C LEU A 115 -0.33 -9.11 2.72
N GLU A 116 0.11 -9.80 3.77
CA GLU A 116 -0.65 -10.02 4.99
C GLU A 116 -0.04 -9.18 6.10
N VAL A 117 -0.84 -8.27 6.68
CA VAL A 117 -0.40 -7.36 7.74
C VAL A 117 -0.38 -8.10 9.08
N ARG A 118 0.75 -8.04 9.78
CA ARG A 118 0.94 -8.68 11.09
C ARG A 118 0.60 -7.75 12.25
N ASP A 119 0.77 -6.45 12.05
CA ASP A 119 0.66 -5.43 13.11
C ASP A 119 -0.55 -4.51 12.89
N THR A 120 -1.70 -5.09 12.53
CA THR A 120 -2.89 -4.28 12.25
C THR A 120 -3.40 -3.65 13.55
N PRO A 121 -3.60 -2.32 13.62
CA PRO A 121 -4.19 -1.70 14.80
C PRO A 121 -5.55 -2.30 15.14
N ASP A 122 -5.83 -2.44 16.44
CA ASP A 122 -7.11 -2.97 16.93
C ASP A 122 -8.29 -2.21 16.30
N GLY A 123 -9.26 -2.93 15.74
CA GLY A 123 -10.47 -2.38 15.13
C GLY A 123 -10.34 -1.86 13.70
N PHE A 124 -9.14 -1.58 13.17
CA PHE A 124 -9.00 -1.12 11.77
C PHE A 124 -9.41 -2.19 10.76
N GLY A 125 -9.07 -3.46 11.03
CA GLY A 125 -9.49 -4.59 10.20
C GLY A 125 -11.02 -4.74 10.11
N GLU A 126 -11.73 -4.46 11.20
CA GLU A 126 -13.20 -4.49 11.23
C GLU A 126 -13.80 -3.31 10.46
N LEU A 127 -13.25 -2.10 10.64
CA LEU A 127 -13.66 -0.92 9.88
C LEU A 127 -13.49 -1.13 8.36
N ALA A 128 -12.33 -1.67 7.93
CA ALA A 128 -12.09 -1.99 6.54
C ALA A 128 -13.09 -3.04 6.01
N LYS A 129 -13.39 -4.07 6.81
CA LYS A 129 -14.39 -5.10 6.49
C LYS A 129 -15.78 -4.52 6.29
N PHE A 130 -16.20 -3.66 7.20
CA PHE A 130 -17.47 -2.95 7.11
C PHE A 130 -17.54 -2.10 5.83
N VAL A 131 -16.54 -1.25 5.58
CA VAL A 131 -16.49 -0.36 4.41
C VAL A 131 -16.56 -1.14 3.09
N ILE A 132 -15.91 -2.30 3.01
CA ILE A 132 -15.83 -3.08 1.76
C ILE A 132 -17.06 -3.95 1.52
N ASN A 133 -17.63 -4.56 2.56
CA ASN A 133 -18.66 -5.60 2.40
C ASN A 133 -20.06 -5.18 2.82
N GLU A 134 -20.19 -4.19 3.69
CA GLU A 134 -21.43 -3.93 4.44
C GLU A 134 -21.94 -2.49 4.30
N ALA A 135 -21.03 -1.52 4.09
CA ALA A 135 -21.37 -0.10 4.11
C ALA A 135 -22.32 0.31 2.97
N ALA A 136 -23.40 0.97 3.34
CA ALA A 136 -24.30 1.65 2.42
C ALA A 136 -23.66 2.95 1.88
N PRO A 137 -24.14 3.50 0.73
CA PRO A 137 -23.58 4.72 0.15
C PRO A 137 -23.54 5.94 1.10
N GLU A 138 -24.53 6.09 1.97
CA GLU A 138 -24.60 7.18 2.95
C GLU A 138 -23.57 7.01 4.08
N GLU A 139 -23.32 5.77 4.50
CA GLU A 139 -22.30 5.42 5.50
C GLU A 139 -20.90 5.66 4.93
N LEU A 140 -20.65 5.31 3.67
CA LEU A 140 -19.38 5.61 2.98
C LEU A 140 -19.08 7.12 2.98
N THR A 141 -20.12 7.94 2.74
CA THR A 141 -20.00 9.40 2.75
C THR A 141 -19.64 9.91 4.14
N SER A 142 -20.29 9.37 5.17
CA SER A 142 -20.05 9.73 6.57
C SER A 142 -18.64 9.31 7.02
N VAL A 143 -18.19 8.11 6.65
CA VAL A 143 -16.83 7.62 6.94
C VAL A 143 -15.77 8.47 6.23
N ASP A 144 -15.98 8.85 4.97
CA ASP A 144 -15.02 9.73 4.27
C ASP A 144 -14.97 11.14 4.89
N ALA A 145 -16.10 11.68 5.36
CA ALA A 145 -16.13 12.95 6.08
C ALA A 145 -15.34 12.85 7.40
N ALA A 146 -15.57 11.81 8.20
CA ALA A 146 -14.81 11.57 9.43
C ALA A 146 -13.30 11.38 9.17
N ARG A 147 -12.95 10.65 8.09
CA ARG A 147 -11.55 10.49 7.65
C ARG A 147 -10.91 11.83 7.30
N LYS A 148 -11.60 12.69 6.54
CA LYS A 148 -11.11 14.03 6.17
C LYS A 148 -10.89 14.90 7.42
N GLN A 149 -11.84 14.88 8.36
CA GLN A 149 -11.70 15.60 9.61
C GLN A 149 -10.48 15.11 10.40
N ARG A 150 -10.32 13.78 10.53
CA ARG A 150 -9.17 13.21 11.23
C ARG A 150 -7.84 13.60 10.61
N LEU A 151 -7.74 13.63 9.27
CA LEU A 151 -6.53 14.10 8.58
C LEU A 151 -6.27 15.58 8.83
N HIS A 152 -7.31 16.40 8.90
CA HIS A 152 -7.18 17.80 9.25
C HIS A 152 -6.69 17.98 10.70
N ASP A 153 -7.21 17.19 11.64
CA ASP A 153 -6.78 17.24 13.04
C ASP A 153 -5.32 16.80 13.20
N LEU A 154 -4.92 15.71 12.51
CA LEU A 154 -3.53 15.23 12.51
C LEU A 154 -2.57 16.24 11.88
N ALA A 155 -3.03 17.02 10.90
CA ALA A 155 -2.21 18.05 10.30
C ALA A 155 -1.89 19.22 11.24
N ALA A 156 -2.72 19.45 12.27
CA ALA A 156 -2.45 20.47 13.28
C ALA A 156 -1.22 20.13 14.13
N ASP A 157 -0.89 18.84 14.25
CA ASP A 157 0.23 18.34 15.05
C ASP A 157 1.54 18.26 14.25
N ILE A 158 1.51 18.51 12.93
CA ILE A 158 2.70 18.47 12.07
C ILE A 158 3.54 19.74 12.28
N GLY A 159 4.80 19.54 12.65
CA GLY A 159 5.78 20.60 12.91
C GLY A 159 6.91 20.67 11.88
N GLU A 160 7.67 21.77 11.93
CA GLU A 160 8.94 21.86 11.22
C GLU A 160 9.95 20.86 11.79
N GLY A 161 10.67 20.16 10.91
CA GLY A 161 11.63 19.12 11.24
C GLY A 161 11.05 17.70 11.26
N ASP A 162 9.72 17.55 11.20
CA ASP A 162 9.10 16.22 11.25
C ASP A 162 9.50 15.38 10.02
N PRO A 163 10.02 14.16 10.22
CA PRO A 163 10.35 13.27 9.12
C PRO A 163 9.06 12.73 8.50
N VAL A 164 9.01 12.79 7.17
CA VAL A 164 7.85 12.40 6.38
C VAL A 164 8.26 11.57 5.19
N MET A 165 7.31 10.78 4.71
CA MET A 165 7.37 10.11 3.44
C MET A 165 6.22 10.56 2.55
N VAL A 166 6.51 10.78 1.28
CA VAL A 166 5.54 11.17 0.27
C VAL A 166 4.66 9.96 -0.09
N THR A 167 3.35 10.16 -0.10
CA THR A 167 2.36 9.13 -0.42
C THR A 167 1.19 9.73 -1.19
N ASP A 168 0.38 8.89 -1.86
CA ASP A 168 -0.86 9.30 -2.54
C ASP A 168 -0.71 10.54 -3.47
N VAL A 169 0.43 10.59 -4.18
CA VAL A 169 0.79 11.69 -5.10
C VAL A 169 0.70 11.26 -6.56
N THR A 170 0.43 12.24 -7.42
CA THR A 170 0.63 12.12 -8.87
C THR A 170 1.64 13.17 -9.30
N PRO A 171 2.74 12.80 -9.97
CA PRO A 171 3.06 11.47 -10.51
C PRO A 171 3.56 10.44 -9.47
N GLN A 172 3.41 9.14 -9.76
CA GLN A 172 3.69 8.04 -8.83
C GLN A 172 5.16 7.87 -8.45
N PHE A 173 6.11 8.31 -9.28
CA PHE A 173 7.55 8.23 -8.94
C PHE A 173 7.93 9.10 -7.74
N LEU A 174 7.05 10.02 -7.32
CA LEU A 174 7.25 10.80 -6.09
C LEU A 174 6.87 10.02 -4.83
N ALA A 175 6.05 8.98 -4.94
CA ALA A 175 5.63 8.20 -3.80
C ALA A 175 6.80 7.34 -3.26
N GLY A 176 6.95 7.31 -1.94
CA GLY A 176 8.07 6.64 -1.27
C GLY A 176 9.29 7.54 -1.05
N LEU A 177 9.36 8.73 -1.66
CA LEU A 177 10.42 9.69 -1.37
C LEU A 177 10.30 10.19 0.08
N THR A 178 11.43 10.35 0.74
CA THR A 178 11.53 10.76 2.15
C THR A 178 12.15 12.15 2.29
N GLY A 179 11.79 12.83 3.38
CA GLY A 179 12.27 14.16 3.68
C GLY A 179 11.84 14.65 5.06
N ALA A 180 12.06 15.92 5.32
CA ALA A 180 11.61 16.59 6.54
C ALA A 180 10.72 17.79 6.20
N VAL A 181 9.71 18.05 7.02
CA VAL A 181 8.86 19.22 6.89
C VAL A 181 9.68 20.48 7.15
N LYS A 182 9.69 21.40 6.20
CA LYS A 182 10.34 22.71 6.31
C LYS A 182 9.38 23.78 6.81
N SER A 183 8.14 23.76 6.33
CA SER A 183 7.12 24.70 6.76
C SER A 183 5.72 24.14 6.53
N VAL A 184 4.77 24.62 7.32
CA VAL A 184 3.38 24.17 7.31
C VAL A 184 2.47 25.37 7.03
N ASP A 185 1.57 25.22 6.06
CA ASP A 185 0.50 26.15 5.76
C ASP A 185 -0.85 25.48 6.10
N THR A 186 -1.32 25.76 7.32
CA THR A 186 -2.58 25.22 7.85
C THR A 186 -3.82 25.77 7.15
N ARG A 187 -3.73 26.94 6.49
CA ARG A 187 -4.86 27.53 5.77
C ARG A 187 -5.12 26.82 4.46
N GLU A 188 -4.05 26.51 3.74
CA GLU A 188 -4.13 25.80 2.46
C GLU A 188 -4.13 24.27 2.61
N GLY A 189 -3.85 23.75 3.81
CA GLY A 189 -3.75 22.32 4.03
C GLY A 189 -2.50 21.71 3.40
N THR A 190 -1.40 22.48 3.32
CA THR A 190 -0.17 22.07 2.63
C THR A 190 1.06 22.22 3.51
N CYS A 191 2.10 21.45 3.20
CA CYS A 191 3.43 21.57 3.78
C CYS A 191 4.49 21.63 2.68
N LEU A 192 5.57 22.33 2.98
CA LEU A 192 6.78 22.27 2.18
C LEU A 192 7.70 21.22 2.80
N VAL A 193 8.03 20.18 2.04
CA VAL A 193 8.93 19.09 2.46
C VAL A 193 10.27 19.28 1.77
N LEU A 194 11.36 19.24 2.52
CA LEU A 194 12.71 19.11 1.97
C LEU A 194 13.05 17.63 1.86
N LEU A 195 13.16 17.13 0.63
CA LEU A 195 13.60 15.76 0.39
C LEU A 195 15.03 15.57 0.92
N ASP A 196 15.31 14.39 1.44
CA ASP A 196 16.67 14.01 1.83
C ASP A 196 17.57 13.81 0.60
N GLU A 197 18.86 13.59 0.84
CA GLU A 197 19.85 13.47 -0.24
C GLU A 197 19.58 12.29 -1.17
N ASN A 198 19.13 11.16 -0.63
CA ASN A 198 18.87 9.95 -1.41
C ASN A 198 17.62 10.12 -2.28
N SER A 199 16.55 10.66 -1.70
CA SER A 199 15.30 10.95 -2.39
C SER A 199 15.45 12.04 -3.44
N THR A 200 16.30 13.04 -3.17
CA THR A 200 16.65 14.07 -4.15
C THR A 200 17.43 13.48 -5.33
N LYS A 201 18.38 12.56 -5.05
CA LYS A 201 19.10 11.81 -6.11
C LYS A 201 18.15 10.94 -6.92
N GLN A 202 17.23 10.23 -6.28
CA GLN A 202 16.21 9.41 -6.97
C GLN A 202 15.33 10.28 -7.88
N LEU A 203 14.82 11.39 -7.38
CA LEU A 203 14.01 12.32 -8.17
C LEU A 203 14.77 12.87 -9.40
N ARG A 204 16.08 13.12 -9.25
CA ARG A 204 16.94 13.54 -10.37
C ARG A 204 16.99 12.49 -11.48
N LEU A 205 17.05 11.20 -11.14
CA LEU A 205 17.14 10.09 -12.10
C LEU A 205 15.87 9.91 -12.95
N GLU A 206 14.72 10.39 -12.47
CA GLU A 206 13.46 10.32 -13.21
C GLU A 206 13.36 11.35 -14.36
N TYR A 207 14.26 12.34 -14.42
CA TYR A 207 14.34 13.39 -15.46
C TYR A 207 12.99 14.03 -15.82
N SER A 208 12.18 14.37 -14.82
CA SER A 208 10.88 15.00 -15.05
C SER A 208 11.01 16.50 -15.32
N PRO A 209 10.48 17.04 -16.43
CA PRO A 209 10.52 18.49 -16.70
C PRO A 209 9.71 19.30 -15.68
N ARG A 210 8.80 18.66 -14.94
CA ARG A 210 8.01 19.29 -13.87
C ARG A 210 8.78 19.42 -12.56
N TYR A 211 9.83 18.62 -12.38
CA TYR A 211 10.66 18.58 -11.18
C TYR A 211 12.15 18.62 -11.57
N PRO A 212 12.63 19.76 -12.11
CA PRO A 212 14.02 19.88 -12.53
C PRO A 212 14.93 19.93 -11.30
N VAL A 213 15.67 18.85 -11.06
CA VAL A 213 16.68 18.78 -10.00
C VAL A 213 18.05 19.01 -10.63
N GLU A 214 18.66 20.17 -10.36
CA GLU A 214 20.00 20.49 -10.84
C GLU A 214 21.08 19.57 -10.23
N ASP A 215 22.20 19.43 -10.93
CA ASP A 215 23.38 18.71 -10.44
C ASP A 215 23.98 19.46 -9.24
N GLY A 216 24.22 18.73 -8.14
CA GLY A 216 24.76 19.28 -6.89
C GLY A 216 23.70 19.67 -5.85
N VAL A 217 22.40 19.67 -6.19
CA VAL A 217 21.33 19.86 -5.19
C VAL A 217 21.25 18.64 -4.26
N THR A 218 21.41 18.87 -2.96
CA THR A 218 21.30 17.83 -1.92
C THR A 218 19.89 17.68 -1.38
N ASN A 219 19.09 18.76 -1.34
CA ASN A 219 17.74 18.73 -0.78
C ASN A 219 16.78 19.48 -1.70
N PHE A 220 15.83 18.76 -2.28
CA PHE A 220 14.84 19.37 -3.17
C PHE A 220 13.54 19.72 -2.41
N PRO A 221 13.04 20.97 -2.52
CA PRO A 221 11.78 21.36 -1.90
C PRO A 221 10.57 20.87 -2.70
N LEU A 222 9.64 20.18 -2.04
CA LEU A 222 8.41 19.68 -2.63
C LEU A 222 7.20 20.18 -1.82
N ARG A 223 6.26 20.87 -2.48
CA ARG A 223 5.01 21.30 -1.84
C ARG A 223 3.97 20.18 -1.95
N LEU A 224 3.47 19.72 -0.81
CA LEU A 224 2.55 18.59 -0.70
C LEU A 224 1.34 18.98 0.13
N ARG A 225 0.21 18.30 -0.11
CA ARG A 225 -0.95 18.37 0.79
C ARG A 225 -0.75 17.46 1.99
N PHE A 226 -1.45 17.71 3.10
CA PHE A 226 -1.34 16.85 4.29
C PHE A 226 -1.74 15.40 4.06
N ASN A 227 -2.69 15.14 3.15
CA ASN A 227 -3.05 13.77 2.77
C ASN A 227 -2.02 13.08 1.87
N GLN A 228 -0.97 13.80 1.44
CA GLN A 228 0.10 13.29 0.57
C GLN A 228 1.41 13.04 1.31
N ILE A 229 1.39 13.17 2.63
CA ILE A 229 2.54 12.91 3.50
C ILE A 229 2.15 11.94 4.60
N LEU A 230 3.11 11.12 4.99
CA LEU A 230 3.01 10.19 6.10
C LEU A 230 4.15 10.49 7.08
N LEU A 231 3.82 10.81 8.33
CA LEU A 231 4.83 10.99 9.38
C LEU A 231 5.55 9.67 9.62
N THR A 232 6.87 9.69 9.52
CA THR A 232 7.73 8.51 9.75
C THR A 232 8.40 8.53 11.11
N ALA A 233 8.19 9.59 11.91
CA ALA A 233 8.64 9.65 13.29
C ALA A 233 7.93 8.56 14.13
N GLY A 234 8.65 7.51 14.48
CA GLY A 234 8.13 6.39 15.30
C GLY A 234 7.91 5.08 14.54
N LEU A 235 8.29 4.98 13.26
CA LEU A 235 8.42 3.71 12.54
C LEU A 235 9.75 3.01 12.82
#